data_AF-A0A815B6E2-F1
#
_entry.id   AF-A0A815B6E2-F1
#
_cell.length_a   1.000
_cell.length_b   1.000
_cell.length_c   1.000
_cell.angle_alpha   90.00
_cell.angle_beta   90.00
_cell.angle_gamma   90.00
#
_symmetry.space_group_name_H-M   'P 1'
#
loop_
_entity.id
_entity.type
_entity.pdbx_description
1 polymer ?
#
loop_
_entity_poly.entity_id
_entity_poly.type
_entity_poly.pdbx_seq_one_letter_code
_entity_poly.pdbx_strand_id
1 'polypeptide(L)'
;PEENSHSLEYRKSISELRGKDNFNHVLFSTHAIKLNTHIKTDERAIILTDRYLYKLDPKKHFHIRKTGIPIDDIIGLSVTSGKEQLIVVHLISNHDLIFYMHTKNDRVGEFVGHVAKLKRRSSNFSIDVQRYVSAQIDKHKYVINVTWGGVDKIEFRKGSNKNISLMLPNSE
;
A
#
# COMPACT_ATOMS: atom_id res chain seq x y z
N PRO A 1 -20.73 13.76 7.98
CA PRO A 1 -19.68 13.29 7.07
C PRO A 1 -19.73 14.08 5.76
N GLU A 2 -18.69 14.85 5.44
CA GLU A 2 -18.60 15.50 4.13
C GLU A 2 -18.56 14.41 3.05
N GLU A 3 -19.38 14.59 2.01
CA GLU A 3 -19.45 13.67 0.89
C GLU A 3 -18.14 13.75 0.10
N ASN A 4 -17.51 12.61 -0.19
CA ASN A 4 -16.26 12.58 -0.93
C ASN A 4 -16.51 13.08 -2.36
N SER A 5 -15.99 14.28 -2.68
CA SER A 5 -16.13 14.95 -3.98
C SER A 5 -15.60 14.10 -5.15
N HIS A 6 -14.73 13.13 -4.89
CA HIS A 6 -14.17 12.24 -5.90
C HIS A 6 -14.89 10.89 -6.01
N SER A 7 -16.03 10.70 -5.32
CA SER A 7 -16.75 9.42 -5.28
C SER A 7 -17.25 8.95 -6.65
N LEU A 8 -17.68 9.87 -7.53
CA LEU A 8 -18.16 9.54 -8.87
C LEU A 8 -17.02 8.99 -9.75
N GLU A 9 -15.87 9.66 -9.74
CA GLU A 9 -14.69 9.28 -10.50
C GLU A 9 -14.16 7.92 -10.04
N TYR A 10 -14.13 7.70 -8.72
CA TYR A 10 -13.79 6.43 -8.12
C TYR A 10 -14.70 5.30 -8.63
N ARG A 11 -16.03 5.49 -8.53
CA ARG A 11 -17.01 4.47 -8.95
C ARG A 11 -16.87 4.13 -10.43
N LYS A 12 -16.64 5.13 -11.28
CA LYS A 12 -16.41 4.94 -12.72
C LYS A 12 -15.17 4.08 -12.97
N SER A 13 -14.03 4.47 -12.40
CA SER A 13 -12.77 3.72 -12.53
C SER A 13 -12.90 2.27 -12.04
N ILE A 14 -13.57 2.05 -10.91
CA ILE A 14 -13.82 0.69 -10.38
C ILE A 14 -14.75 -0.12 -11.30
N SER A 15 -15.76 0.49 -11.90
CA SER A 15 -16.65 -0.19 -12.85
C SER A 15 -15.90 -0.63 -14.12
N GLU A 16 -15.03 0.22 -14.64
CA GLU A 16 -14.19 -0.10 -15.81
C GLU A 16 -13.22 -1.24 -15.49
N LEU A 17 -12.55 -1.19 -14.34
CA LEU A 17 -11.66 -2.27 -13.88
C LEU A 17 -12.43 -3.57 -13.66
N ARG A 18 -13.66 -3.49 -13.14
CA ARG A 18 -14.50 -4.68 -12.95
C ARG A 18 -14.82 -5.35 -14.28
N GLY A 19 -15.21 -4.57 -15.28
CA GLY A 19 -15.48 -5.10 -16.62
C GLY A 19 -14.24 -5.71 -17.28
N LYS A 20 -13.06 -5.14 -17.04
CA LYS A 20 -11.78 -5.60 -17.61
C LYS A 20 -11.22 -6.85 -16.93
N ASP A 21 -11.13 -6.82 -15.60
CA ASP A 21 -10.36 -7.80 -14.81
C ASP A 21 -11.29 -8.83 -14.09
N ASN A 22 -12.60 -8.65 -14.20
CA ASN A 22 -13.65 -9.58 -13.78
C ASN A 22 -13.57 -10.00 -12.29
N PHE A 23 -13.33 -9.03 -11.41
CA PHE A 23 -13.44 -9.21 -9.95
C PHE A 23 -14.88 -9.00 -9.47
N ASN A 24 -15.27 -9.62 -8.36
CA ASN A 24 -16.65 -9.54 -7.87
C ASN A 24 -16.84 -8.43 -6.84
N HIS A 25 -15.85 -8.28 -5.94
CA HIS A 25 -15.97 -7.40 -4.79
C HIS A 25 -14.74 -6.54 -4.59
N VAL A 26 -14.95 -5.27 -4.26
CA VAL A 26 -13.93 -4.46 -3.59
C VAL A 26 -14.00 -4.80 -2.12
N LEU A 27 -12.91 -5.33 -1.58
CA LEU A 27 -12.81 -5.78 -0.19
C LEU A 27 -12.29 -4.69 0.73
N PHE A 28 -11.38 -3.86 0.22
CA PHE A 28 -10.76 -2.77 0.98
C PHE A 28 -10.38 -1.63 0.05
N SER A 29 -10.50 -0.40 0.54
CA SER A 29 -9.97 0.80 -0.13
C SER A 29 -9.45 1.83 0.87
N THR A 30 -8.36 2.52 0.51
CA THR A 30 -7.81 3.62 1.29
C THR A 30 -7.02 4.59 0.43
N HIS A 31 -6.94 5.85 0.86
CA HIS A 31 -5.85 6.74 0.43
C HIS A 31 -4.55 6.32 1.13
N ALA A 32 -3.44 6.41 0.42
CA ALA A 32 -2.14 6.02 0.92
C ALA A 32 -1.02 6.88 0.32
N ILE A 33 0.07 6.93 1.05
CA ILE A 33 1.35 7.48 0.61
C ILE A 33 2.25 6.31 0.23
N LYS A 34 2.54 6.19 -1.07
CA LYS A 34 3.29 5.08 -1.66
C LYS A 34 4.74 5.48 -1.91
N LEU A 35 5.67 4.59 -1.60
CA LEU A 35 7.06 4.69 -2.05
C LEU A 35 7.19 4.09 -3.45
N ASN A 36 7.75 4.84 -4.41
CA ASN A 36 8.01 4.34 -5.76
C ASN A 36 9.45 3.87 -5.98
N THR A 37 9.70 3.26 -7.14
CA THR A 37 11.00 2.67 -7.50
C THR A 37 12.12 3.69 -7.59
N HIS A 38 11.78 4.97 -7.84
CA HIS A 38 12.73 6.08 -7.81
C HIS A 38 12.95 6.65 -6.40
N ILE A 39 12.45 5.97 -5.35
CA ILE A 39 12.53 6.39 -3.95
C ILE A 39 11.87 7.78 -3.77
N LYS A 40 10.74 7.98 -4.45
CA LYS A 40 9.90 9.17 -4.30
C LYS A 40 8.55 8.81 -3.72
N THR A 41 7.98 9.78 -3.01
CA THR A 41 6.66 9.74 -2.42
C THR A 41 5.59 10.00 -3.48
N ASP A 42 4.59 9.12 -3.56
CA ASP A 42 3.44 9.24 -4.45
C ASP A 42 2.13 9.05 -3.67
N GLU A 43 1.18 9.96 -3.79
CA GLU A 43 -0.19 9.71 -3.30
C GLU A 43 -0.92 8.74 -4.22
N ARG A 44 -1.49 7.67 -3.65
CA ARG A 44 -2.27 6.67 -4.39
C ARG A 44 -3.51 6.26 -3.60
N ALA A 45 -4.53 5.80 -4.30
CA ALA A 45 -5.57 4.98 -3.68
C ALA A 45 -5.18 3.50 -3.84
N ILE A 46 -5.20 2.77 -2.72
CA ILE A 46 -4.94 1.33 -2.69
C ILE A 46 -6.28 0.63 -2.61
N ILE A 47 -6.56 -0.21 -3.60
CA ILE A 47 -7.84 -0.93 -3.71
C ILE A 47 -7.55 -2.42 -3.77
N LEU A 48 -8.08 -3.18 -2.81
CA LEU A 48 -8.00 -4.63 -2.78
C LEU A 48 -9.33 -5.21 -3.24
N THR A 49 -9.28 -6.11 -4.20
CA THR A 49 -10.43 -6.91 -4.65
C THR A 49 -10.20 -8.38 -4.33
N ASP A 50 -11.18 -9.24 -4.68
CA ASP A 50 -11.02 -10.69 -4.61
C ASP A 50 -10.02 -11.27 -5.63
N ARG A 51 -9.50 -10.45 -6.56
CA ARG A 51 -8.56 -10.89 -7.61
C ARG A 51 -7.29 -10.07 -7.75
N TYR A 52 -7.32 -8.79 -7.40
CA TYR A 52 -6.20 -7.88 -7.64
C TYR A 52 -6.03 -6.86 -6.51
N LEU A 53 -4.80 -6.37 -6.38
CA LEU A 53 -4.44 -5.19 -5.62
C LEU A 53 -4.05 -4.07 -6.59
N TYR A 54 -4.82 -2.98 -6.58
CA TYR A 54 -4.64 -1.84 -7.47
C TYR A 54 -4.01 -0.64 -6.78
N LYS A 55 -3.34 0.19 -7.59
CA LYS A 55 -2.77 1.49 -7.22
C LYS A 55 -3.28 2.55 -8.18
N LEU A 56 -4.30 3.29 -7.76
CA LEU A 56 -4.93 4.32 -8.57
C LEU A 56 -4.36 5.69 -8.20
N ASP A 57 -4.37 6.64 -9.13
CA ASP A 57 -3.91 8.01 -8.92
C ASP A 57 -5.13 8.92 -8.67
N PRO A 58 -5.43 9.34 -7.42
CA PRO A 58 -6.60 10.16 -7.12
C PRO A 58 -6.61 11.49 -7.87
N LYS A 59 -5.43 12.04 -8.16
CA LYS A 59 -5.27 13.31 -8.90
C LYS A 59 -5.51 13.16 -10.39
N LYS A 60 -5.71 11.93 -10.88
CA LYS A 60 -5.99 11.60 -12.28
C LYS A 60 -7.28 10.79 -12.40
N HIS A 61 -8.33 11.20 -11.69
CA HIS A 61 -9.64 10.55 -11.73
C HIS A 61 -9.58 9.04 -11.42
N PHE A 62 -8.71 8.66 -10.45
CA PHE A 62 -8.41 7.27 -10.11
C PHE A 62 -7.96 6.41 -11.30
N HIS A 63 -7.23 7.00 -12.24
CA HIS A 63 -6.64 6.25 -13.33
C HIS A 63 -5.56 5.28 -12.84
N ILE A 64 -5.52 4.10 -13.46
CA ILE A 64 -4.54 3.06 -13.20
C ILE A 64 -3.36 3.19 -14.18
N ARG A 65 -2.14 3.36 -13.67
CA ARG A 65 -0.94 3.51 -14.54
C ARG A 65 -0.37 2.19 -15.07
N LYS A 66 -0.52 1.11 -14.32
CA LYS A 66 0.00 -0.23 -14.62
C LYS A 66 -1.03 -1.26 -14.20
N THR A 67 -1.04 -2.44 -14.80
CA THR A 67 -1.94 -3.54 -14.42
C THR A 67 -1.98 -3.77 -12.90
N GLY A 68 -3.14 -4.21 -12.42
CA GLY A 68 -3.30 -4.62 -11.02
C GLY A 68 -2.33 -5.75 -10.67
N ILE A 69 -1.93 -5.81 -9.41
CA ILE A 69 -1.12 -6.91 -8.88
C ILE A 69 -2.07 -8.08 -8.63
N PRO A 70 -1.94 -9.23 -9.31
CA PRO A 70 -2.72 -10.42 -9.00
C PRO A 70 -2.53 -10.82 -7.54
N ILE A 71 -3.59 -11.28 -6.87
CA ILE A 71 -3.48 -11.78 -5.49
C ILE A 71 -2.52 -12.97 -5.39
N ASP A 72 -2.39 -13.76 -6.45
CA ASP A 72 -1.46 -14.89 -6.50
C ASP A 72 0.01 -14.45 -6.43
N ASP A 73 0.34 -13.27 -6.95
CA ASP A 73 1.70 -12.71 -6.92
C ASP A 73 2.11 -12.21 -5.53
N ILE A 74 1.15 -12.03 -4.61
CA ILE A 74 1.43 -11.64 -3.23
C ILE A 74 1.92 -12.86 -2.45
N ILE A 75 3.16 -12.82 -1.98
CA ILE A 75 3.80 -13.92 -1.24
C ILE A 75 3.92 -13.66 0.25
N GLY A 76 3.70 -12.42 0.70
CA GLY A 76 3.69 -12.11 2.12
C GLY A 76 3.40 -10.66 2.41
N LEU A 77 3.24 -10.33 3.68
CA LEU A 77 3.11 -8.97 4.18
C LEU A 77 4.13 -8.72 5.30
N SER A 78 4.74 -7.54 5.32
CA SER A 78 5.38 -7.00 6.52
C SER A 78 4.65 -5.73 6.94
N VAL A 79 4.37 -5.59 8.24
CA VAL A 79 3.73 -4.40 8.82
C VAL A 79 4.52 -3.89 10.02
N THR A 80 4.45 -2.59 10.28
CA THR A 80 5.04 -2.00 11.48
C THR A 80 4.28 -2.39 12.74
N SER A 81 4.99 -2.65 13.84
CA SER A 81 4.40 -3.05 15.13
C SER A 81 3.88 -1.89 15.99
N GLY A 82 4.12 -0.65 15.58
CA GLY A 82 3.69 0.55 16.31
C GLY A 82 2.34 1.08 15.81
N LYS A 83 2.03 2.34 16.16
CA LYS A 83 0.80 3.02 15.70
C LYS A 83 0.89 3.48 14.24
N GLU A 84 2.07 3.36 13.65
CA GLU A 84 2.33 3.67 12.27
C GLU A 84 1.67 2.63 11.37
N GLN A 85 0.99 3.08 10.31
CA GLN A 85 0.28 2.22 9.39
C GLN A 85 1.09 1.96 8.11
N LEU A 86 2.37 1.58 8.27
CA LEU A 86 3.26 1.22 7.16
C LEU A 86 3.12 -0.27 6.82
N ILE A 87 2.90 -0.55 5.54
CA ILE A 87 2.70 -1.89 5.00
C ILE A 87 3.68 -2.10 3.83
N VAL A 88 4.29 -3.28 3.81
CA VAL A 88 5.01 -3.85 2.67
C VAL A 88 4.26 -5.08 2.20
N VAL A 89 3.88 -5.10 0.93
CA VAL A 89 3.33 -6.26 0.24
C VAL A 89 4.46 -6.89 -0.55
N HIS A 90 4.89 -8.07 -0.12
CA HIS A 90 5.96 -8.82 -0.77
C HIS A 90 5.44 -9.51 -2.02
N LEU A 91 6.13 -9.30 -3.14
CA LEU A 91 5.73 -9.86 -4.42
C LEU A 91 6.72 -10.91 -4.91
N ILE A 92 6.22 -11.96 -5.58
CA ILE A 92 7.05 -12.98 -6.21
C ILE A 92 8.05 -12.39 -7.23
N SER A 93 7.71 -11.23 -7.79
CA SER A 93 8.57 -10.51 -8.73
C SER A 93 9.78 -9.84 -8.10
N ASN A 94 9.90 -9.83 -6.77
CA ASN A 94 10.94 -9.07 -6.05
C ASN A 94 10.84 -7.55 -6.32
N HIS A 95 9.62 -7.03 -6.55
CA HIS A 95 9.35 -5.59 -6.65
C HIS A 95 8.21 -5.23 -5.70
N ASP A 96 8.51 -5.16 -4.42
CA ASP A 96 7.53 -5.02 -3.36
C ASP A 96 6.73 -3.72 -3.49
N LEU A 97 5.48 -3.77 -3.02
CA LEU A 97 4.64 -2.59 -2.88
C LEU A 97 4.71 -2.09 -1.44
N ILE A 98 5.23 -0.87 -1.27
CA ILE A 98 5.34 -0.20 0.02
C ILE A 98 4.38 1.00 0.05
N PHE A 99 3.55 1.08 1.09
CA PHE A 99 2.67 2.21 1.31
C PHE A 99 2.35 2.43 2.79
N TYR A 100 2.10 3.69 3.13
CA TYR A 100 1.61 4.13 4.42
C TYR A 100 0.15 4.57 4.30
N MET A 101 -0.72 4.09 5.18
CA MET A 101 -2.11 4.53 5.23
C MET A 101 -2.24 5.77 6.09
N HIS A 102 -2.63 6.88 5.46
CA HIS A 102 -2.90 8.11 6.19
C HIS A 102 -4.37 8.15 6.61
N THR A 103 -4.69 7.40 7.68
CA THR A 103 -6.04 7.34 8.25
C THR A 103 -5.98 7.60 9.75
N LYS A 104 -7.02 8.22 10.31
CA LYS A 104 -7.12 8.44 11.77
C LYS A 104 -7.33 7.13 12.53
N ASN A 105 -8.06 6.19 11.92
CA ASN A 105 -8.34 4.88 12.48
C ASN A 105 -7.26 3.90 12.02
N ASP A 106 -6.86 2.99 12.91
CA ASP A 106 -6.03 1.85 12.55
C ASP A 106 -6.82 0.90 11.64
N ARG A 107 -6.33 0.76 10.40
CA ARG A 107 -6.92 -0.11 9.37
C ARG A 107 -5.94 -1.17 8.89
N VAL A 108 -4.77 -1.30 9.54
CA VAL A 108 -3.76 -2.31 9.17
C VAL A 108 -4.32 -3.70 9.35
N GLY A 109 -4.98 -3.96 10.49
CA GLY A 109 -5.63 -5.25 10.75
C GLY A 109 -6.72 -5.62 9.74
N GLU A 110 -7.51 -4.64 9.28
CA GLU A 110 -8.54 -4.84 8.24
C GLU A 110 -7.88 -5.29 6.91
N PHE A 111 -6.87 -4.55 6.45
CA PHE A 111 -6.13 -4.89 5.23
C PHE A 111 -5.46 -6.26 5.32
N VAL A 112 -4.72 -6.52 6.42
CA VAL A 112 -4.04 -7.80 6.66
C VAL A 112 -5.05 -8.95 6.69
N GLY A 113 -6.19 -8.77 7.38
CA GLY A 113 -7.25 -9.78 7.47
C GLY A 113 -7.85 -10.14 6.11
N HIS A 114 -8.10 -9.15 5.24
CA HIS A 114 -8.58 -9.42 3.89
C HIS A 114 -7.56 -10.17 3.03
N VAL A 115 -6.29 -9.76 3.06
CA VAL A 115 -5.24 -10.46 2.29
C VAL A 115 -5.02 -11.87 2.83
N ALA A 116 -4.94 -12.06 4.14
CA ALA A 116 -4.80 -13.38 4.77
C ALA A 116 -5.98 -14.31 4.41
N LYS A 117 -7.21 -13.79 4.39
CA LYS A 117 -8.39 -14.55 3.96
C LYS A 117 -8.28 -15.01 2.51
N LEU A 118 -7.81 -14.15 1.61
CA LEU A 118 -7.60 -14.51 0.20
C LEU A 118 -6.46 -15.53 0.02
N LYS A 119 -5.40 -15.42 0.83
CA LYS A 119 -4.23 -16.30 0.80
C LYS A 119 -4.33 -17.52 1.72
N ARG A 120 -5.50 -17.78 2.32
CA ARG A 120 -5.70 -18.87 3.32
C ARG A 120 -5.31 -20.27 2.86
N ARG A 121 -5.30 -20.51 1.54
CA ARG A 121 -4.92 -21.79 0.91
C ARG A 121 -3.47 -21.83 0.43
N SER A 122 -2.74 -20.72 0.53
CA SER A 122 -1.34 -20.62 0.12
C SER A 122 -0.45 -21.10 1.26
N SER A 123 0.26 -22.20 1.06
CA SER A 123 1.19 -22.75 2.05
C SER A 123 2.38 -21.85 2.37
N ASN A 124 2.70 -20.90 1.49
CA ASN A 124 3.92 -20.09 1.54
C ASN A 124 3.63 -18.60 1.80
N PHE A 125 2.43 -18.25 2.28
CA PHE A 125 2.10 -16.86 2.60
C PHE A 125 2.49 -16.54 4.04
N SER A 126 3.39 -15.56 4.24
CA SER A 126 3.81 -15.10 5.57
C SER A 126 3.28 -13.71 5.91
N ILE A 127 3.10 -13.45 7.21
CA ILE A 127 2.80 -12.13 7.75
C ILE A 127 3.79 -11.85 8.87
N ASP A 128 4.58 -10.80 8.70
CA ASP A 128 5.61 -10.37 9.64
C ASP A 128 5.23 -9.03 10.28
N VAL A 129 5.29 -8.97 11.61
CA VAL A 129 5.04 -7.74 12.37
C VAL A 129 6.35 -7.32 13.04
N GLN A 130 6.90 -6.17 12.64
CA GLN A 130 8.26 -5.77 13.02
C GLN A 130 8.35 -4.28 13.31
N ARG A 131 9.34 -3.86 14.10
CA ARG A 131 9.61 -2.42 14.34
C ARG A 131 10.13 -1.70 13.09
N TYR A 132 10.89 -2.42 12.27
CA TYR A 132 11.43 -1.97 11.01
C TYR A 132 11.06 -2.99 9.95
N VAL A 133 10.65 -2.55 8.77
CA VAL A 133 10.26 -3.46 7.69
C VAL A 133 11.33 -3.46 6.61
N SER A 134 11.58 -4.62 6.01
CA SER A 134 12.42 -4.70 4.81
C SER A 134 11.56 -4.74 3.57
N ALA A 135 12.04 -4.17 2.46
CA ALA A 135 11.36 -4.26 1.18
C ALA A 135 12.36 -4.39 0.04
N GLN A 136 12.01 -5.19 -0.96
CA GLN A 136 12.76 -5.27 -2.20
C GLN A 136 12.26 -4.20 -3.18
N ILE A 137 13.15 -3.27 -3.54
CA ILE A 137 12.88 -2.20 -4.51
C ILE A 137 13.87 -2.36 -5.66
N ASP A 138 13.36 -2.84 -6.79
CA ASP A 138 14.15 -3.25 -7.94
C ASP A 138 15.22 -4.27 -7.54
N LYS A 139 16.50 -3.98 -7.80
CA LYS A 139 17.61 -4.92 -7.53
C LYS A 139 18.11 -4.88 -6.08
N HIS A 140 17.53 -4.05 -5.22
CA HIS A 140 18.07 -3.81 -3.89
C HIS A 140 17.04 -4.02 -2.80
N LYS A 141 17.48 -4.65 -1.71
CA LYS A 141 16.76 -4.69 -0.45
C LYS A 141 17.02 -3.40 0.32
N TYR A 142 15.96 -2.80 0.85
CA TYR A 142 16.01 -1.63 1.71
C TYR A 142 15.40 -1.95 3.08
N VAL A 143 15.94 -1.34 4.11
CA VAL A 143 15.31 -1.27 5.43
C VAL A 143 14.54 0.03 5.53
N ILE A 144 13.30 -0.04 5.98
CA ILE A 144 12.40 1.10 6.11
C ILE A 144 12.06 1.29 7.58
N ASN A 145 12.44 2.45 8.09
CA ASN A 145 12.11 2.90 9.44
C ASN A 145 11.09 4.03 9.39
N VAL A 146 10.35 4.21 10.48
CA VAL A 146 9.48 5.36 10.65
C VAL A 146 10.13 6.34 11.62
N THR A 147 10.10 7.62 11.26
CA THR A 147 10.68 8.72 12.02
C THR A 147 9.66 9.84 12.14
N TRP A 148 9.53 10.39 13.33
CA TRP A 148 8.60 11.49 13.63
C TRP A 148 9.35 12.84 13.64
N GLY A 149 8.68 13.88 13.15
CA GLY A 149 9.15 15.27 13.17
C GLY A 149 10.05 15.68 12.00
N GLY A 150 10.33 16.98 11.92
CA GLY A 150 11.22 17.58 10.90
C GLY A 150 10.64 17.62 9.48
N VAL A 151 9.32 17.44 9.34
CA VAL A 151 8.57 17.55 8.08
C VAL A 151 7.17 18.12 8.32
N ASP A 152 6.68 18.91 7.36
CA ASP A 152 5.29 19.42 7.37
C ASP A 152 4.31 18.45 6.69
N LYS A 153 4.83 17.48 5.94
CA LYS A 153 4.06 16.48 5.21
C LYS A 153 4.72 15.12 5.28
N ILE A 154 3.90 14.07 5.15
CA ILE A 154 4.38 12.70 5.10
C ILE A 154 5.22 12.48 3.84
N GLU A 155 6.44 11.97 4.00
CA GLU A 155 7.30 11.64 2.87
C GLU A 155 8.31 10.53 3.17
N PHE A 156 8.70 9.80 2.13
CA PHE A 156 9.84 8.89 2.21
C PHE A 156 11.12 9.62 1.83
N ARG A 157 12.17 9.47 2.66
CA ARG A 157 13.51 10.02 2.41
C ARG A 157 14.53 8.89 2.30
N LYS A 158 15.34 8.94 1.24
CA LYS A 158 16.47 8.02 1.07
C LYS A 158 17.57 8.35 2.09
N GLY A 159 17.98 7.36 2.86
CA GLY A 159 19.15 7.43 3.74
C GLY A 159 20.39 6.78 3.12
N SER A 160 21.45 6.65 3.92
CA SER A 160 22.66 5.88 3.60
C SER A 160 22.43 4.38 3.80
N ASN A 161 23.33 3.55 3.25
CA ASN A 161 23.37 2.10 3.50
C ASN A 161 22.05 1.35 3.29
N LYS A 162 21.33 1.68 2.20
CA LYS A 162 20.03 1.07 1.86
C LYS A 162 18.94 1.27 2.94
N ASN A 163 19.00 2.36 3.69
CA ASN A 163 17.91 2.78 4.56
C ASN A 163 16.99 3.78 3.87
N ILE A 164 15.70 3.73 4.22
CA ILE A 164 14.69 4.71 3.84
C ILE A 164 13.91 5.07 5.10
N SER A 165 13.77 6.36 5.37
CA SER A 165 12.93 6.85 6.45
C SER A 165 11.58 7.27 5.91
N LEU A 166 10.49 6.70 6.43
CA LEU A 166 9.18 7.33 6.35
C LEU A 166 9.15 8.44 7.42
N MET A 167 9.14 9.69 6.97
CA MET A 167 9.04 10.87 7.81
C MET A 167 7.55 11.19 8.02
N LEU A 168 7.12 11.19 9.29
CA LEU A 168 5.80 11.61 9.70
C LEU A 168 5.89 12.98 10.38
N PRO A 169 4.95 13.91 10.13
CA PRO A 169 4.86 15.14 10.92
C PRO A 169 4.72 14.84 12.41
N ASN A 170 5.10 15.78 13.28
CA ASN A 170 4.77 15.65 14.69
C ASN A 170 3.25 15.52 14.83
N SER A 171 2.80 14.57 15.64
CA SER A 171 1.39 14.53 16.04
C SER A 171 1.09 15.83 16.80
N GLU A 172 0.13 16.61 16.31
CA GLU A 172 -0.57 17.59 17.15
C GLU A 172 -1.20 16.90 18.37
#